data_AF-C5ZZ25-F1
#
_entry.id   AF-C5ZZ25-F1
#
_cell.length_a   1.000
_cell.length_b   1.000
_cell.length_c   1.000
_cell.angle_alpha   90.00
_cell.angle_beta   90.00
_cell.angle_gamma   90.00
#
_symmetry.space_group_name_H-M   'P 1'
#
loop_
_entity.id
_entity.type
_entity.pdbx_description
1 polymer ?
#
loop_
_entity_poly.entity_id
_entity_poly.type
_entity_poly.pdbx_seq_one_letter_code
_entity_poly.pdbx_strand_id
1 'polypeptide(L)'
;MPNNALKVLVGIVLLAFLSGCGSKYYFEPKEGEIVDDISYGDSLPSDIIGITRDGATLENGQFITKYSQISKVKLPKNARYLNESEKFYIATTNNKEMLLIDKETLNENIIALEGNPISVTIEGNLAAIIFDNNSFVLYDLNLGRAVYKQENTPAPTNNTLIASPYFLSDIAVIPTLDGKLVIVDKNTHQMIRSIVVNGGEKYFNNVIFLEAINDRMVAATPKRVISVSPSIINTFDANLQDILFFGDQIVLFTTEGEVILTDKDLNEIRRQKFPFAHFSAANHGDRIVVLETQGYMISLSEDLQEWQIFALPNKIKEPTFSATGKIFVGDEILEVK
;
A
#
# COMPACT_ATOMS: atom_id res chain seq x y z
N MET A 1 37.96 54.85 -20.47
CA MET A 1 37.09 54.33 -19.40
C MET A 1 35.86 53.58 -19.96
N PRO A 2 35.96 52.33 -20.47
CA PRO A 2 34.77 51.55 -20.85
C PRO A 2 34.56 50.22 -20.09
N ASN A 3 35.50 49.80 -19.22
CA ASN A 3 35.47 48.45 -18.63
C ASN A 3 34.54 48.27 -17.43
N ASN A 4 34.10 49.33 -16.77
CA ASN A 4 33.22 49.19 -15.59
C ASN A 4 31.75 49.02 -15.99
N ALA A 5 31.29 49.67 -17.05
CA ALA A 5 29.91 49.54 -17.52
C ALA A 5 29.63 48.12 -18.05
N LEU A 6 30.57 47.53 -18.79
CA LEU A 6 30.43 46.15 -19.30
C LEU A 6 30.48 45.12 -18.16
N LYS A 7 31.30 45.33 -17.13
CA LYS A 7 31.34 44.46 -15.94
C LYS A 7 30.08 44.56 -15.08
N VAL A 8 29.49 45.75 -14.96
CA VAL A 8 28.21 45.96 -14.27
C VAL A 8 27.07 45.31 -15.05
N LEU A 9 27.05 45.43 -16.38
CA LEU A 9 26.03 44.81 -17.23
C LEU A 9 26.10 43.27 -17.20
N VAL A 10 27.32 42.70 -17.26
CA VAL A 10 27.53 41.25 -17.14
C VAL A 10 27.18 40.74 -15.73
N GLY A 11 27.46 41.54 -14.69
CA GLY A 11 27.07 41.23 -13.32
C GLY A 11 25.54 41.20 -13.14
N ILE A 12 24.82 42.16 -13.71
CA ILE A 12 23.34 42.23 -13.65
C ILE A 12 22.70 41.08 -14.44
N VAL A 13 23.26 40.70 -15.59
CA VAL A 13 22.79 39.54 -16.37
C VAL A 13 23.02 38.22 -15.63
N LEU A 14 24.16 38.03 -14.94
CA LEU A 14 24.38 36.83 -14.11
C LEU A 14 23.43 36.75 -12.90
N LEU A 15 23.07 37.88 -12.30
CA LEU A 15 22.10 37.93 -11.19
C LEU A 15 20.66 37.59 -11.64
N ALA A 16 20.29 37.91 -12.89
CA ALA A 16 18.99 37.56 -13.47
C ALA A 16 18.85 36.06 -13.82
N PHE A 17 19.96 35.34 -14.02
CA PHE A 17 19.94 33.88 -14.22
C PHE A 17 19.91 33.07 -12.91
N LEU A 18 20.10 33.72 -11.76
CA LEU A 18 19.99 33.08 -10.44
C LEU A 18 18.60 33.20 -9.80
N SER A 19 17.66 33.93 -10.44
CA SER A 19 16.24 33.93 -10.07
C SER A 19 15.44 32.80 -10.73
N GLY A 20 16.10 31.73 -11.17
CA GLY A 20 15.48 30.45 -11.49
C GLY A 20 15.02 29.74 -10.21
N CYS A 21 14.15 30.38 -9.44
CA CYS A 21 13.44 29.74 -8.34
C CYS A 21 12.38 28.85 -8.99
N GLY A 22 12.68 27.56 -9.16
CA GLY A 22 11.71 26.60 -9.66
C GLY A 22 10.49 26.59 -8.75
N SER A 23 9.39 27.19 -9.20
CA SER A 23 8.11 27.10 -8.51
C SER A 23 7.75 25.62 -8.41
N LYS A 24 7.59 25.09 -7.19
CA LYS A 24 6.97 23.78 -7.01
C LYS A 24 5.55 23.87 -7.55
N TYR A 25 5.26 23.07 -8.57
CA TYR A 25 3.91 22.94 -9.09
C TYR A 25 3.15 21.96 -8.21
N TYR A 26 1.97 22.38 -7.80
CA TYR A 26 1.05 21.59 -6.98
C TYR A 26 -0.25 21.41 -7.76
N PHE A 27 -1.02 20.40 -7.40
CA PHE A 27 -2.37 20.27 -7.90
C PHE A 27 -3.24 21.40 -7.37
N GLU A 28 -3.81 22.16 -8.30
CA GLU A 28 -4.67 23.31 -8.02
C GLU A 28 -5.79 23.30 -9.07
N PRO A 29 -6.94 22.69 -8.75
CA PRO A 29 -8.13 22.74 -9.59
C PRO A 29 -8.56 24.18 -9.83
N LYS A 30 -9.17 24.46 -10.98
CA LYS A 30 -9.78 25.78 -11.19
C LYS A 30 -11.00 25.93 -10.29
N GLU A 31 -11.31 27.16 -9.89
CA GLU A 31 -12.45 27.45 -9.01
C GLU A 31 -13.78 26.85 -9.52
N GLY A 32 -14.00 26.84 -10.85
CA GLY A 32 -15.19 26.23 -11.47
C GLY A 32 -15.16 24.70 -11.61
N GLU A 33 -14.07 24.02 -11.25
CA GLU A 33 -13.95 22.56 -11.25
C GLU A 33 -14.24 21.95 -9.87
N ILE A 34 -14.24 22.77 -8.81
CA ILE A 34 -14.59 22.37 -7.45
C ILE A 34 -16.12 22.38 -7.32
N VAL A 35 -16.69 21.21 -7.03
CA VAL A 35 -18.14 21.01 -6.98
C VAL A 35 -18.69 21.47 -5.63
N ASP A 36 -18.03 21.11 -4.54
CA ASP A 36 -18.43 21.45 -3.17
C ASP A 36 -17.27 21.23 -2.19
N ASP A 37 -17.47 21.66 -0.95
CA ASP A 37 -16.62 21.32 0.19
C ASP A 37 -17.13 20.04 0.86
N ILE A 38 -16.22 19.19 1.34
CA ILE A 38 -16.57 18.00 2.12
C ILE A 38 -15.98 18.07 3.53
N SER A 39 -16.71 17.52 4.49
CA SER A 39 -16.24 17.36 5.87
C SER A 39 -15.98 15.89 6.18
N TYR A 40 -15.08 15.63 7.11
CA TYR A 40 -14.93 14.30 7.71
C TYR A 40 -16.17 13.95 8.53
N GLY A 41 -16.53 12.66 8.54
CA GLY A 41 -17.78 12.18 9.14
C GLY A 41 -17.66 11.80 10.61
N ASP A 42 -16.45 11.43 11.04
CA ASP A 42 -16.15 10.95 12.39
C ASP A 42 -14.63 11.04 12.63
N SER A 43 -14.19 10.75 13.86
CA SER A 43 -12.78 10.75 14.22
C SER A 43 -12.33 9.48 14.95
N LEU A 44 -11.04 9.22 14.89
CA LEU A 44 -10.36 8.13 15.56
C LEU A 44 -10.11 8.46 17.03
N PRO A 45 -10.03 7.43 17.88
CA PRO A 45 -9.74 7.63 19.30
C PRO A 45 -8.28 8.05 19.58
N SER A 46 -7.41 8.05 18.56
CA SER A 46 -5.98 8.35 18.65
C SER A 46 -5.35 8.36 17.25
N ASP A 47 -4.23 9.07 17.08
CA ASP A 47 -3.46 9.15 15.83
C ASP A 47 -2.91 7.80 15.34
N ILE A 48 -2.80 7.66 14.02
CA ILE A 48 -2.14 6.53 13.35
C ILE A 48 -0.61 6.64 13.48
N ILE A 49 0.04 5.58 13.98
CA ILE A 49 1.49 5.50 14.17
C ILE A 49 2.18 4.44 13.29
N GLY A 50 1.41 3.65 12.55
CA GLY A 50 1.94 2.63 11.65
C GLY A 50 0.86 2.07 10.74
N ILE A 51 1.21 1.77 9.50
CA ILE A 51 0.30 1.28 8.47
C ILE A 51 0.90 0.03 7.82
N THR A 52 0.05 -0.95 7.56
CA THR A 52 0.29 -2.09 6.66
C THR A 52 -0.76 -2.09 5.57
N ARG A 53 -0.66 -3.00 4.59
CA ARG A 53 -1.72 -3.14 3.58
C ARG A 53 -3.06 -3.58 4.20
N ASP A 54 -3.01 -4.33 5.30
CA ASP A 54 -4.19 -4.94 5.93
C ASP A 54 -4.67 -4.21 7.20
N GLY A 55 -4.06 -3.09 7.58
CA GLY A 55 -4.48 -2.33 8.75
C GLY A 55 -3.61 -1.13 9.13
N ALA A 56 -4.00 -0.47 10.22
CA ALA A 56 -3.25 0.61 10.84
C ALA A 56 -3.20 0.44 12.37
N THR A 57 -2.08 0.83 12.99
CA THR A 57 -1.91 0.85 14.46
C THR A 57 -2.06 2.28 14.98
N LEU A 58 -2.82 2.44 16.06
CA LEU A 58 -3.05 3.72 16.72
C LEU A 58 -2.12 3.89 17.93
N GLU A 59 -1.78 5.13 18.27
CA GLU A 59 -0.86 5.43 19.38
C GLU A 59 -1.37 4.88 20.73
N ASN A 60 -2.68 4.86 20.94
CA ASN A 60 -3.32 4.35 22.15
C ASN A 60 -3.35 2.80 22.26
N GLY A 61 -2.74 2.09 21.31
CA GLY A 61 -2.63 0.63 21.22
C GLY A 61 -3.79 -0.06 20.49
N GLN A 62 -4.86 0.64 20.12
CA GLN A 62 -5.89 0.07 19.24
C GLN A 62 -5.35 -0.04 17.80
N PHE A 63 -6.09 -0.74 16.95
CA PHE A 63 -5.78 -0.84 15.53
C PHE A 63 -7.04 -0.81 14.68
N ILE A 64 -6.87 -0.48 13.42
CA ILE A 64 -7.89 -0.47 12.38
C ILE A 64 -7.60 -1.64 11.45
N THR A 65 -8.59 -2.50 11.24
CA THR A 65 -8.51 -3.59 10.25
C THR A 65 -8.80 -3.08 8.83
N LYS A 66 -8.42 -3.85 7.81
CA LYS A 66 -8.83 -3.57 6.42
C LYS A 66 -10.33 -3.52 6.18
N TYR A 67 -11.15 -4.11 7.06
CA TYR A 67 -12.61 -4.03 6.99
C TYR A 67 -13.18 -2.85 7.79
N SER A 68 -12.37 -1.82 8.02
CA SER A 68 -12.74 -0.58 8.71
C SER A 68 -13.15 -0.74 10.19
N GLN A 69 -12.97 -1.92 10.77
CA GLN A 69 -13.22 -2.14 12.19
C GLN A 69 -12.08 -1.55 13.03
N ILE A 70 -12.43 -0.73 14.02
CA ILE A 70 -11.53 -0.30 15.10
C ILE A 70 -11.59 -1.33 16.23
N SER A 71 -10.43 -1.84 16.64
CA SER A 71 -10.32 -2.90 17.65
C SER A 71 -10.84 -2.45 19.02
N LYS A 72 -11.49 -3.37 19.75
CA LYS A 72 -11.82 -3.17 21.17
C LYS A 72 -10.66 -3.54 22.09
N VAL A 73 -9.76 -4.39 21.61
CA VAL A 73 -8.53 -4.77 22.30
C VAL A 73 -7.41 -3.77 22.02
N LYS A 74 -6.46 -3.69 22.94
CA LYS A 74 -5.27 -2.85 22.82
C LYS A 74 -4.03 -3.74 22.78
N LEU A 75 -3.17 -3.46 21.82
CA LEU A 75 -1.86 -4.06 21.71
C LEU A 75 -0.96 -3.55 22.85
N PRO A 76 0.01 -4.37 23.30
CA PRO A 76 1.01 -3.92 24.25
C PRO A 76 1.88 -2.81 23.66
N LYS A 77 2.55 -2.06 24.53
CA LYS A 77 3.42 -0.95 24.11
C LYS A 77 4.45 -1.43 23.09
N ASN A 78 4.67 -0.62 22.05
CA ASN A 78 5.57 -0.89 20.92
C ASN A 78 5.14 -2.03 19.99
N ALA A 79 4.04 -2.74 20.25
CA ALA A 79 3.52 -3.71 19.28
C ALA A 79 2.83 -2.98 18.12
N ARG A 80 2.80 -3.65 16.95
CA ARG A 80 2.15 -3.15 15.74
C ARG A 80 1.26 -4.21 15.14
N TYR A 81 0.07 -3.82 14.74
CA TYR A 81 -0.85 -4.67 14.00
C TYR A 81 -0.24 -5.04 12.64
N LEU A 82 -0.41 -6.28 12.24
CA LEU A 82 0.06 -6.79 10.95
C LEU A 82 -1.11 -7.17 10.04
N ASN A 83 -1.99 -8.05 10.51
CA ASN A 83 -3.10 -8.62 9.75
C ASN A 83 -4.10 -9.34 10.70
N GLU A 84 -5.12 -9.97 10.15
CA GLU A 84 -6.04 -10.86 10.83
C GLU A 84 -6.29 -12.14 10.02
N SER A 85 -6.61 -13.22 10.72
CA SER A 85 -7.18 -14.45 10.16
C SER A 85 -8.62 -14.61 10.61
N GLU A 86 -9.27 -15.72 10.25
CA GLU A 86 -10.61 -16.04 10.78
C GLU A 86 -10.63 -16.01 12.32
N LYS A 87 -9.59 -16.54 12.97
CA LYS A 87 -9.54 -16.75 14.42
C LYS A 87 -8.75 -15.69 15.18
N PHE A 88 -7.73 -15.07 14.58
CA PHE A 88 -6.77 -14.25 15.31
C PHE A 88 -6.64 -12.84 14.74
N TYR A 89 -6.49 -11.86 15.61
CA TYR A 89 -5.73 -10.65 15.27
C TYR A 89 -4.24 -10.96 15.42
N ILE A 90 -3.42 -10.44 14.51
CA ILE A 90 -2.00 -10.77 14.40
C ILE A 90 -1.19 -9.47 14.51
N ALA A 91 -0.21 -9.46 15.41
CA ALA A 91 0.67 -8.32 15.65
C ALA A 91 2.14 -8.76 15.79
N THR A 92 3.05 -7.82 15.59
CA THR A 92 4.46 -7.96 15.98
C THR A 92 4.71 -7.21 17.28
N THR A 93 5.52 -7.78 18.18
CA THR A 93 5.96 -7.05 19.39
C THR A 93 7.21 -6.21 19.12
N ASN A 94 7.75 -6.26 17.89
CA ASN A 94 9.06 -5.70 17.50
C ASN A 94 10.25 -6.27 18.29
N ASN A 95 10.08 -7.45 18.91
CA ASN A 95 11.13 -8.18 19.62
C ASN A 95 11.32 -9.60 19.06
N LYS A 96 11.15 -9.76 17.74
CA LYS A 96 11.13 -11.06 17.06
C LYS A 96 10.05 -12.01 17.59
N GLU A 97 8.89 -11.46 17.91
CA GLU A 97 7.75 -12.25 18.34
C GLU A 97 6.51 -11.86 17.55
N MET A 98 5.68 -12.86 17.27
CA MET A 98 4.34 -12.68 16.77
C MET A 98 3.35 -12.87 17.92
N LEU A 99 2.49 -11.87 18.10
CA LEU A 99 1.38 -11.89 19.03
C LEU A 99 0.11 -12.30 18.28
N LEU A 100 -0.53 -13.37 18.74
CA LEU A 100 -1.84 -13.83 18.30
C LEU A 100 -2.86 -13.51 19.39
N ILE A 101 -3.90 -12.76 19.04
CA ILE A 101 -5.02 -12.46 19.93
C ILE A 101 -6.26 -13.16 19.39
N ASP A 102 -6.79 -14.12 20.14
CA ASP A 102 -7.99 -14.85 19.76
C ASP A 102 -9.20 -13.90 19.74
N LYS A 103 -9.93 -13.83 18.62
CA LYS A 103 -10.99 -12.84 18.42
C LYS A 103 -12.21 -13.08 19.33
N GLU A 104 -12.44 -14.31 19.76
CA GLU A 104 -13.59 -14.68 20.60
C GLU A 104 -13.26 -14.53 22.08
N THR A 105 -12.13 -15.10 22.51
CA THR A 105 -11.74 -15.18 23.93
C THR A 105 -10.86 -14.03 24.39
N LEU A 106 -10.27 -13.28 23.45
CA LEU A 106 -9.29 -12.23 23.68
C LEU A 106 -8.00 -12.71 24.37
N ASN A 107 -7.77 -14.02 24.38
CA ASN A 107 -6.54 -14.59 24.92
C ASN A 107 -5.36 -14.30 23.99
N GLU A 108 -4.24 -13.94 24.60
CA GLU A 108 -2.99 -13.64 23.91
C GLU A 108 -2.07 -14.85 23.91
N ASN A 109 -1.44 -15.13 22.78
CA ASN A 109 -0.39 -16.12 22.62
C ASN A 109 0.80 -15.48 21.90
N ILE A 110 2.00 -15.62 22.46
CA ILE A 110 3.24 -15.06 21.91
C ILE A 110 4.07 -16.20 21.35
N ILE A 111 4.44 -16.09 20.08
CA ILE A 111 5.31 -17.03 19.38
C ILE A 111 6.64 -16.34 19.10
N ALA A 112 7.71 -16.87 19.67
CA ALA A 112 9.08 -16.43 19.38
C ALA A 112 9.50 -16.86 17.97
N LEU A 113 10.12 -15.95 17.24
CA LEU A 113 10.55 -16.10 15.85
C LEU A 113 12.03 -15.75 15.70
N GLU A 114 12.59 -16.07 14.54
CA GLU A 114 14.01 -15.82 14.24
C GLU A 114 14.31 -14.36 13.84
N GLY A 115 13.29 -13.64 13.37
CA GLY A 115 13.34 -12.24 12.94
C GLY A 115 12.07 -11.48 13.30
N ASN A 116 12.04 -10.17 13.05
CA ASN A 116 10.84 -9.36 13.30
C ASN A 116 9.84 -9.58 12.16
N PRO A 117 8.64 -10.12 12.44
CA PRO A 117 7.62 -10.25 11.40
C PRO A 117 7.12 -8.87 11.00
N ILE A 118 7.08 -8.62 9.69
CA ILE A 118 6.58 -7.37 9.11
C ILE A 118 5.33 -7.58 8.28
N SER A 119 5.05 -8.83 7.89
CA SER A 119 3.88 -9.22 7.11
C SER A 119 3.58 -10.69 7.36
N VAL A 120 2.32 -10.99 7.67
CA VAL A 120 1.88 -12.33 8.07
C VAL A 120 0.49 -12.62 7.54
N THR A 121 0.27 -13.84 7.09
CA THR A 121 -1.07 -14.38 6.82
C THR A 121 -1.16 -15.78 7.43
N ILE A 122 -2.31 -16.10 8.02
CA ILE A 122 -2.59 -17.41 8.61
C ILE A 122 -3.80 -18.03 7.92
N GLU A 123 -3.66 -19.26 7.44
CA GLU A 123 -4.75 -20.10 6.96
C GLU A 123 -4.68 -21.46 7.67
N GLY A 124 -5.73 -21.80 8.42
CA GLY A 124 -5.75 -23.00 9.25
C GLY A 124 -4.60 -23.01 10.26
N ASN A 125 -3.72 -24.00 10.17
CA ASN A 125 -2.53 -24.15 11.02
C ASN A 125 -1.25 -23.56 10.41
N LEU A 126 -1.28 -23.10 9.16
CA LEU A 126 -0.09 -22.56 8.50
C LEU A 126 -0.06 -21.04 8.59
N ALA A 127 1.08 -20.50 9.00
CA ALA A 127 1.39 -19.08 8.97
C ALA A 127 2.51 -18.82 7.96
N ALA A 128 2.24 -18.00 6.95
CA ALA A 128 3.26 -17.46 6.06
C ALA A 128 3.77 -16.14 6.67
N ILE A 129 5.07 -16.06 6.96
CA ILE A 129 5.66 -14.94 7.71
C ILE A 129 6.84 -14.38 6.91
N ILE A 130 6.80 -13.08 6.62
CA ILE A 130 7.91 -12.34 6.02
C ILE A 130 8.58 -11.49 7.11
N PHE A 131 9.91 -11.51 7.14
CA PHE A 131 10.73 -10.80 8.11
C PHE A 131 11.37 -9.52 7.54
N ASP A 132 11.78 -8.62 8.43
CA ASP A 132 12.45 -7.35 8.13
C ASP A 132 13.76 -7.47 7.31
N ASN A 133 14.40 -8.63 7.34
CA ASN A 133 15.60 -8.96 6.56
C ASN A 133 15.30 -9.56 5.17
N ASN A 134 14.03 -9.57 4.74
CA ASN A 134 13.52 -10.21 3.52
C ASN A 134 13.58 -11.76 3.52
N SER A 135 13.90 -12.42 4.64
CA SER A 135 13.66 -13.86 4.73
C SER A 135 12.17 -14.14 5.00
N PHE A 136 11.74 -15.36 4.71
CA PHE A 136 10.39 -15.79 5.06
C PHE A 136 10.37 -17.25 5.53
N VAL A 137 9.31 -17.58 6.27
CA VAL A 137 9.02 -18.95 6.70
C VAL A 137 7.57 -19.32 6.44
N LEU A 138 7.34 -20.60 6.17
CA LEU A 138 6.06 -21.22 6.49
C LEU A 138 6.19 -21.87 7.86
N TYR A 139 5.35 -21.44 8.79
CA TYR A 139 5.34 -21.89 10.16
C TYR A 139 4.07 -22.69 10.44
N ASP A 140 4.21 -23.88 11.01
CA ASP A 140 3.08 -24.70 11.43
C ASP A 140 2.79 -24.42 12.91
N LEU A 141 1.64 -23.81 13.18
CA LEU A 141 1.18 -23.41 14.51
C LEU A 141 0.88 -24.60 15.42
N ASN A 142 0.53 -25.77 14.87
CA ASN A 142 0.30 -26.97 15.67
C ASN A 142 1.62 -27.64 16.06
N LEU A 143 2.59 -27.66 15.14
CA LEU A 143 3.91 -28.21 15.41
C LEU A 143 4.83 -27.25 16.18
N GLY A 144 4.50 -25.95 16.21
CA GLY A 144 5.30 -24.93 16.86
C GLY A 144 6.68 -24.72 16.22
N ARG A 145 6.79 -24.87 14.89
CA ARG A 145 8.06 -24.72 14.16
C ARG A 145 7.88 -24.32 12.70
N ALA A 146 8.93 -23.75 12.12
CA ALA A 146 9.03 -23.57 10.67
C ALA A 146 9.08 -24.93 9.96
N VAL A 147 8.21 -25.11 8.96
CA VAL A 147 8.20 -26.27 8.05
C VAL A 147 8.87 -25.97 6.71
N TYR A 148 9.01 -24.68 6.38
CA TYR A 148 9.83 -24.20 5.28
C TYR A 148 10.48 -22.86 5.64
N LYS A 149 11.68 -22.62 5.12
CA LYS A 149 12.41 -21.36 5.31
C LYS A 149 13.19 -21.02 4.05
N GLN A 150 13.19 -19.75 3.68
CA GLN A 150 14.03 -19.22 2.61
C GLN A 150 14.60 -17.86 2.98
N GLU A 151 15.91 -17.69 2.79
CA GLU A 151 16.61 -16.41 2.85
C GLU A 151 16.58 -15.77 1.45
N ASN A 152 16.32 -14.47 1.37
CA ASN A 152 16.35 -13.73 0.10
C ASN A 152 17.40 -12.63 0.12
N THR A 153 17.58 -11.97 -1.03
CA THR A 153 18.44 -10.80 -1.13
C THR A 153 17.94 -9.70 -0.18
N PRO A 154 18.78 -9.14 0.70
CA PRO A 154 18.36 -8.08 1.61
C PRO A 154 17.75 -6.88 0.87
N ALA A 155 16.69 -6.31 1.44
CA ALA A 155 15.98 -5.14 0.91
C ALA A 155 15.98 -4.02 1.97
N PRO A 156 16.99 -3.13 1.97
CA PRO A 156 17.22 -2.18 3.06
C PRO A 156 16.23 -1.00 3.06
N THR A 157 15.49 -0.80 1.97
CA THR A 157 14.53 0.31 1.84
C THR A 157 13.30 -0.18 1.11
N ASN A 158 12.16 -0.12 1.78
CA ASN A 158 10.89 -0.66 1.32
C ASN A 158 9.81 0.41 1.41
N ASN A 159 8.86 0.35 0.49
CA ASN A 159 7.58 1.03 0.63
C ASN A 159 6.82 0.38 1.81
N THR A 160 6.14 1.19 2.61
CA THR A 160 5.42 0.75 3.81
C THR A 160 4.21 -0.13 3.51
N LEU A 161 3.64 -0.05 2.30
CA LEU A 161 2.52 -0.87 1.83
C LEU A 161 2.97 -2.29 1.47
N ILE A 162 3.69 -2.98 2.34
CA ILE A 162 4.18 -4.34 2.08
C ILE A 162 2.98 -5.28 1.92
N ALA A 163 2.93 -6.01 0.79
CA ALA A 163 1.87 -6.96 0.54
C ALA A 163 1.90 -8.13 1.55
N SER A 164 0.73 -8.62 1.91
CA SER A 164 0.58 -9.83 2.71
C SER A 164 0.73 -11.09 1.86
N PRO A 165 1.30 -12.18 2.40
CA PRO A 165 1.21 -13.50 1.78
C PRO A 165 -0.23 -13.85 1.42
N TYR A 166 -0.41 -14.65 0.38
CA TYR A 166 -1.72 -15.06 -0.08
C TYR A 166 -1.79 -16.59 -0.16
N PHE A 167 -2.79 -17.18 0.48
CA PHE A 167 -3.05 -18.61 0.36
C PHE A 167 -4.10 -18.87 -0.72
N LEU A 168 -3.78 -19.79 -1.62
CA LEU A 168 -4.72 -20.43 -2.53
C LEU A 168 -4.92 -21.87 -2.07
N SER A 169 -5.79 -22.63 -2.74
CA SER A 169 -6.16 -24.00 -2.34
C SER A 169 -4.95 -24.87 -2.00
N ASP A 170 -3.96 -24.93 -2.90
CA ASP A 170 -2.80 -25.84 -2.77
C ASP A 170 -1.45 -25.12 -2.61
N ILE A 171 -1.41 -23.80 -2.76
CA ILE A 171 -0.16 -23.02 -2.73
C ILE A 171 -0.25 -21.80 -1.81
N ALA A 172 0.89 -21.43 -1.24
CA ALA A 172 1.12 -20.13 -0.63
C ALA A 172 1.95 -19.27 -1.59
N VAL A 173 1.50 -18.04 -1.82
CA VAL A 173 2.21 -17.03 -2.63
C VAL A 173 2.81 -16.02 -1.68
N ILE A 174 4.14 -15.96 -1.65
CA ILE A 174 4.90 -15.12 -0.73
C ILE A 174 5.47 -13.91 -1.49
N PRO A 175 4.95 -12.69 -1.27
CA PRO A 175 5.51 -11.47 -1.83
C PRO A 175 6.81 -11.12 -1.12
N THR A 176 7.92 -11.03 -1.85
CA THR A 176 9.21 -10.66 -1.27
C THR A 176 9.44 -9.16 -1.32
N LEU A 177 10.37 -8.68 -0.48
CA LEU A 177 10.80 -7.29 -0.45
C LEU A 177 11.75 -6.92 -1.59
N ASP A 178 12.20 -7.91 -2.37
CA ASP A 178 13.05 -7.74 -3.57
C ASP A 178 12.28 -7.90 -4.89
N GLY A 179 10.95 -7.85 -4.86
CA GLY A 179 10.11 -7.73 -6.07
C GLY A 179 9.80 -9.06 -6.75
N LYS A 180 9.71 -10.14 -6.00
CA LYS A 180 9.34 -11.48 -6.49
C LYS A 180 8.11 -12.01 -5.75
N LEU A 181 7.46 -12.97 -6.37
CA LEU A 181 6.50 -13.86 -5.73
C LEU A 181 7.15 -15.24 -5.63
N VAL A 182 7.27 -15.79 -4.43
CA VAL A 182 7.72 -17.17 -4.23
C VAL A 182 6.49 -18.04 -4.03
N ILE A 183 6.35 -19.07 -4.85
CA ILE A 183 5.23 -20.00 -4.77
C ILE A 183 5.69 -21.26 -4.05
N VAL A 184 5.05 -21.57 -2.93
CA VAL A 184 5.33 -22.73 -2.09
C VAL A 184 4.12 -23.65 -2.09
N ASP A 185 4.35 -24.94 -2.30
CA ASP A 185 3.31 -25.96 -2.20
C ASP A 185 2.95 -26.20 -0.73
N LYS A 186 1.66 -26.14 -0.38
CA LYS A 186 1.18 -26.29 1.01
C LYS A 186 1.26 -27.72 1.53
N ASN A 187 1.30 -28.72 0.65
CA ASN A 187 1.28 -30.14 1.02
C ASN A 187 2.69 -30.68 1.28
N THR A 188 3.63 -30.30 0.42
CA THR A 188 5.03 -30.73 0.46
C THR A 188 5.93 -29.74 1.20
N HIS A 189 5.45 -28.51 1.44
CA HIS A 189 6.22 -27.40 1.99
C HIS A 189 7.49 -27.10 1.20
N GLN A 190 7.46 -27.27 -0.12
CA GLN A 190 8.59 -26.99 -1.01
C GLN A 190 8.27 -25.84 -1.95
N MET A 191 9.28 -25.03 -2.25
CA MET A 191 9.18 -24.00 -3.29
C MET A 191 8.98 -24.67 -4.65
N ILE A 192 7.92 -24.29 -5.34
CA ILE A 192 7.60 -24.75 -6.69
C ILE A 192 8.36 -23.90 -7.72
N ARG A 193 8.22 -22.58 -7.62
CA ARG A 193 8.84 -21.60 -8.51
C ARG A 193 8.84 -20.20 -7.89
N SER A 194 9.57 -19.29 -8.50
CA SER A 194 9.47 -17.86 -8.25
C SER A 194 9.07 -17.11 -9.53
N ILE A 195 8.21 -16.10 -9.39
CA ILE A 195 7.81 -15.18 -10.45
C ILE A 195 8.44 -13.84 -10.13
N VAL A 196 9.20 -13.28 -11.07
CA VAL A 196 9.77 -11.93 -10.91
C VAL A 196 8.69 -10.92 -11.29
N VAL A 197 8.23 -10.11 -10.34
CA VAL A 197 7.32 -8.99 -10.61
C VAL A 197 8.15 -7.89 -11.27
N ASN A 198 9.19 -7.41 -10.59
CA ASN A 198 10.11 -6.42 -11.12
C ASN A 198 11.56 -6.78 -10.75
N GLY A 199 12.42 -6.86 -11.76
CA GLY A 199 13.83 -7.22 -11.60
C GLY A 199 14.75 -6.02 -11.71
N GLY A 200 15.84 -6.02 -10.93
CA GLY A 200 16.97 -5.10 -11.12
C GLY A 200 16.93 -3.80 -10.31
N GLU A 201 15.81 -3.48 -9.64
CA GLU A 201 15.72 -2.33 -8.74
C GLU A 201 16.29 -2.63 -7.36
N LYS A 202 17.12 -1.73 -6.84
CA LYS A 202 17.80 -1.89 -5.54
C LYS A 202 17.03 -1.30 -4.36
N TYR A 203 16.14 -0.35 -4.63
CA TYR A 203 15.41 0.41 -3.62
C TYR A 203 13.93 0.42 -3.95
N PHE A 204 13.07 0.33 -2.93
CA PHE A 204 11.61 0.37 -3.08
C PHE A 204 11.09 -0.65 -4.12
N ASN A 205 11.67 -1.86 -4.13
CA ASN A 205 11.26 -2.92 -5.06
C ASN A 205 10.35 -3.96 -4.42
N ASN A 206 9.94 -3.77 -3.16
CA ASN A 206 9.04 -4.71 -2.50
C ASN A 206 7.72 -4.79 -3.25
N VAL A 207 7.11 -5.97 -3.23
CA VAL A 207 5.74 -6.12 -3.69
C VAL A 207 4.83 -5.35 -2.74
N ILE A 208 4.09 -4.39 -3.29
CA ILE A 208 3.19 -3.49 -2.56
C ILE A 208 1.72 -3.89 -2.62
N PHE A 209 1.38 -4.79 -3.55
CA PHE A 209 0.04 -5.30 -3.74
C PHE A 209 0.11 -6.77 -4.17
N LEU A 210 -0.76 -7.59 -3.58
CA LEU A 210 -0.98 -8.98 -3.97
C LEU A 210 -2.41 -9.37 -3.61
N GLU A 211 -3.23 -9.60 -4.61
CA GLU A 211 -4.59 -10.13 -4.43
C GLU A 211 -4.94 -11.11 -5.55
N ALA A 212 -5.87 -12.02 -5.26
CA ALA A 212 -6.44 -12.92 -6.24
C ALA A 212 -7.97 -12.83 -6.22
N ILE A 213 -8.56 -12.66 -7.40
CA ILE A 213 -10.01 -12.67 -7.63
C ILE A 213 -10.25 -13.66 -8.76
N ASN A 214 -11.15 -14.62 -8.54
CA ASN A 214 -11.43 -15.72 -9.48
C ASN A 214 -10.14 -16.49 -9.85
N ASP A 215 -9.82 -16.56 -11.13
CA ASP A 215 -8.62 -17.24 -11.67
C ASP A 215 -7.44 -16.29 -11.93
N ARG A 216 -7.53 -15.06 -11.44
CA ARG A 216 -6.54 -14.01 -11.68
C ARG A 216 -5.90 -13.53 -10.38
N MET A 217 -4.57 -13.54 -10.40
CA MET A 217 -3.74 -12.97 -9.36
C MET A 217 -3.07 -11.70 -9.89
N VAL A 218 -3.24 -10.59 -9.20
CA VAL A 218 -2.60 -9.32 -9.52
C VAL A 218 -1.58 -9.02 -8.44
N ALA A 219 -0.36 -8.68 -8.87
CA ALA A 219 0.70 -8.28 -7.97
C ALA A 219 1.46 -7.09 -8.53
N ALA A 220 2.03 -6.26 -7.65
CA ALA A 220 2.76 -5.10 -8.11
C ALA A 220 3.90 -4.69 -7.20
N THR A 221 4.92 -4.10 -7.80
CA THR A 221 5.91 -3.26 -7.13
C THR A 221 5.62 -1.79 -7.47
N PRO A 222 6.30 -0.80 -6.86
CA PRO A 222 6.16 0.61 -7.24
C PRO A 222 6.49 0.95 -8.70
N LYS A 223 6.99 0.01 -9.52
CA LYS A 223 7.38 0.24 -10.92
C LYS A 223 6.64 -0.62 -11.94
N ARG A 224 5.96 -1.67 -11.51
CA ARG A 224 5.35 -2.64 -12.42
C ARG A 224 4.21 -3.41 -11.76
N VAL A 225 3.15 -3.61 -12.52
CA VAL A 225 2.07 -4.55 -12.21
C VAL A 225 2.21 -5.79 -13.07
N ILE A 226 1.89 -6.94 -12.50
CA ILE A 226 1.67 -8.17 -13.24
C ILE A 226 0.26 -8.71 -12.98
N SER A 227 -0.35 -9.28 -14.01
CA SER A 227 -1.58 -10.06 -13.90
C SER A 227 -1.27 -11.48 -14.35
N VAL A 228 -1.53 -12.44 -13.47
CA VAL A 228 -1.17 -13.85 -13.64
C VAL A 228 -2.43 -14.69 -13.71
N SER A 229 -2.51 -15.50 -14.75
CA SER A 229 -3.45 -16.61 -14.91
C SER A 229 -2.69 -17.93 -15.06
N PRO A 230 -3.38 -19.08 -15.07
CA PRO A 230 -2.72 -20.36 -15.31
C PRO A 230 -1.90 -20.41 -16.62
N SER A 231 -2.31 -19.69 -17.66
CA SER A 231 -1.71 -19.75 -18.99
C SER A 231 -0.86 -18.54 -19.38
N ILE A 232 -1.09 -17.36 -18.78
CA ILE A 232 -0.54 -16.08 -19.25
C ILE A 232 -0.12 -15.21 -18.06
N ILE A 233 1.03 -14.54 -18.21
CA ILE A 233 1.48 -13.46 -17.33
C ILE A 233 1.55 -12.19 -18.19
N ASN A 234 0.72 -11.21 -17.88
CA ASN A 234 0.76 -9.88 -18.48
C ASN A 234 1.44 -8.90 -17.54
N THR A 235 2.04 -7.86 -18.09
CA THR A 235 2.80 -6.86 -17.32
C THR A 235 2.45 -5.44 -17.77
N PHE A 236 2.42 -4.50 -16.84
CA PHE A 236 2.23 -3.08 -17.12
C PHE A 236 3.24 -2.25 -16.33
N ASP A 237 4.02 -1.42 -17.03
CA ASP A 237 5.04 -0.56 -16.44
C ASP A 237 4.47 0.83 -16.15
N ALA A 238 4.54 1.24 -14.88
CA ALA A 238 4.14 2.56 -14.41
C ALA A 238 4.79 2.86 -13.06
N ASN A 239 4.96 4.15 -12.72
CA ASN A 239 5.41 4.54 -11.39
C ASN A 239 4.20 4.56 -10.46
N LEU A 240 4.00 3.50 -9.69
CA LEU A 240 2.79 3.27 -8.91
C LEU A 240 2.92 3.86 -7.52
N GLN A 241 1.86 4.56 -7.13
CA GLN A 241 1.57 4.95 -5.76
C GLN A 241 0.67 3.91 -5.09
N ASP A 242 -0.40 3.48 -5.76
CA ASP A 242 -1.37 2.51 -5.26
C ASP A 242 -2.11 1.78 -6.40
N ILE A 243 -2.85 0.74 -6.05
CA ILE A 243 -3.64 -0.11 -6.95
C ILE A 243 -4.95 -0.49 -6.28
N LEU A 244 -6.03 -0.49 -7.04
CA LEU A 244 -7.29 -1.15 -6.69
C LEU A 244 -7.58 -2.28 -7.67
N PHE A 245 -8.06 -3.41 -7.16
CA PHE A 245 -8.47 -4.56 -7.95
C PHE A 245 -9.86 -5.00 -7.49
N PHE A 246 -10.85 -4.85 -8.36
CA PHE A 246 -12.24 -5.20 -8.07
C PHE A 246 -12.93 -5.73 -9.32
N GLY A 247 -13.66 -6.84 -9.17
CA GLY A 247 -14.23 -7.56 -10.30
C GLY A 247 -13.14 -7.98 -11.31
N ASP A 248 -13.29 -7.55 -12.56
CA ASP A 248 -12.34 -7.78 -13.66
C ASP A 248 -11.53 -6.50 -14.00
N GLN A 249 -11.56 -5.47 -13.15
CA GLN A 249 -10.92 -4.18 -13.38
C GLN A 249 -9.74 -3.96 -12.45
N ILE A 250 -8.65 -3.43 -13.02
CA ILE A 250 -7.46 -3.03 -12.27
C ILE A 250 -7.25 -1.54 -12.50
N VAL A 251 -7.29 -0.76 -11.43
CA VAL A 251 -7.11 0.69 -11.44
C VAL A 251 -5.76 1.03 -10.81
N LEU A 252 -4.93 1.73 -11.58
CA LEU A 252 -3.57 2.10 -11.20
C LEU A 252 -3.50 3.59 -10.88
N PHE A 253 -2.92 3.93 -9.74
CA PHE A 253 -2.69 5.31 -9.31
C PHE A 253 -1.19 5.59 -9.39
N THR A 254 -0.79 6.56 -10.22
CA THR A 254 0.63 6.83 -10.45
C THR A 254 1.16 7.99 -9.61
N THR A 255 2.48 8.03 -9.42
CA THR A 255 3.16 9.14 -8.74
C THR A 255 3.14 10.45 -9.54
N GLU A 256 2.78 10.41 -10.83
CA GLU A 256 2.64 11.57 -11.72
C GLU A 256 1.22 12.17 -11.73
N GLY A 257 0.31 11.65 -10.91
CA GLY A 257 -1.08 12.11 -10.86
C GLY A 257 -1.95 11.54 -11.97
N GLU A 258 -1.73 10.29 -12.37
CA GLU A 258 -2.55 9.61 -13.38
C GLU A 258 -3.35 8.47 -12.75
N VAL A 259 -4.62 8.35 -13.14
CA VAL A 259 -5.50 7.22 -12.82
C VAL A 259 -5.70 6.43 -14.11
N ILE A 260 -5.27 5.16 -14.11
CA ILE A 260 -5.28 4.31 -15.30
C ILE A 260 -6.20 3.12 -15.03
N LEU A 261 -7.25 2.99 -15.83
CA LEU A 261 -8.12 1.82 -15.83
C LEU A 261 -7.63 0.82 -16.86
N THR A 262 -7.49 -0.43 -16.42
CA THR A 262 -7.12 -1.56 -17.28
C THR A 262 -8.11 -2.70 -17.11
N ASP A 263 -8.19 -3.59 -18.11
CA ASP A 263 -8.85 -4.88 -17.93
C ASP A 263 -7.99 -5.85 -17.10
N LYS A 264 -8.54 -7.03 -16.80
CA LYS A 264 -7.83 -8.07 -16.05
C LYS A 264 -6.54 -8.58 -16.70
N ASP A 265 -6.35 -8.35 -18.00
CA ASP A 265 -5.14 -8.70 -18.74
C ASP A 265 -4.15 -7.53 -18.83
N LEU A 266 -4.41 -6.44 -18.10
CA LEU A 266 -3.63 -5.19 -18.07
C LEU A 266 -3.62 -4.44 -19.40
N ASN A 267 -4.61 -4.63 -20.26
CA ASN A 267 -4.80 -3.76 -21.41
C ASN A 267 -5.42 -2.44 -20.93
N GLU A 268 -4.77 -1.32 -21.24
CA GLU A 268 -5.28 0.02 -20.89
C GLU A 268 -6.60 0.30 -21.60
N ILE A 269 -7.64 0.58 -20.81
CA ILE A 269 -8.96 0.99 -21.28
C ILE A 269 -9.03 2.51 -21.32
N ARG A 270 -8.58 3.17 -20.24
CA ARG A 270 -8.62 4.63 -20.12
C ARG A 270 -7.56 5.15 -19.16
N ARG A 271 -7.13 6.38 -19.40
CA ARG A 271 -6.23 7.14 -18.52
C ARG A 271 -6.77 8.54 -18.31
N GLN A 272 -6.93 8.91 -17.05
CA GLN A 272 -7.27 10.26 -16.64
C GLN A 272 -6.08 10.90 -15.93
N LYS A 273 -5.70 12.11 -16.37
CA LYS A 273 -4.55 12.84 -15.84
C LYS A 273 -4.99 14.02 -14.99
N PHE A 274 -4.41 14.13 -13.80
CA PHE A 274 -4.53 15.24 -12.87
C PHE A 274 -3.13 15.85 -12.70
N PRO A 275 -2.76 16.85 -13.52
CA PRO A 275 -1.40 17.38 -13.52
C PRO A 275 -0.96 17.83 -12.13
N PHE A 276 0.21 17.36 -11.68
CA PHE A 276 0.80 17.70 -10.37
C PHE A 276 0.04 17.16 -9.14
N ALA A 277 -0.95 16.30 -9.33
CA ALA A 277 -1.61 15.60 -8.23
C ALA A 277 -0.66 14.60 -7.57
N HIS A 278 -0.61 14.65 -6.24
CA HIS A 278 0.08 13.66 -5.44
C HIS A 278 -1.00 12.92 -4.65
N PHE A 279 -1.25 11.67 -5.01
CA PHE A 279 -2.27 10.86 -4.36
C PHE A 279 -1.77 10.38 -3.00
N SER A 280 -2.64 10.48 -2.00
CA SER A 280 -2.40 10.03 -0.63
C SER A 280 -3.01 8.66 -0.37
N ALA A 281 -4.27 8.47 -0.79
CA ALA A 281 -5.00 7.21 -0.65
C ALA A 281 -6.05 7.08 -1.76
N ALA A 282 -6.39 5.85 -2.13
CA ALA A 282 -7.48 5.55 -3.05
C ALA A 282 -8.40 4.46 -2.47
N ASN A 283 -9.68 4.51 -2.82
CA ASN A 283 -10.68 3.54 -2.40
C ASN A 283 -11.80 3.41 -3.45
N HIS A 284 -12.57 2.35 -3.37
CA HIS A 284 -13.68 2.06 -4.28
C HIS A 284 -14.94 1.69 -3.48
N GLY A 285 -16.03 2.38 -3.82
CA GLY A 285 -17.41 2.07 -3.41
C GLY A 285 -18.31 2.13 -4.64
N ASP A 286 -19.34 2.97 -4.64
CA ASP A 286 -20.11 3.30 -5.85
C ASP A 286 -19.27 4.05 -6.89
N ARG A 287 -18.20 4.73 -6.44
CA ARG A 287 -17.24 5.48 -7.25
C ARG A 287 -15.82 5.22 -6.78
N ILE A 288 -14.85 5.53 -7.62
CA ILE A 288 -13.45 5.55 -7.24
C ILE A 288 -13.17 6.89 -6.55
N VAL A 289 -12.71 6.84 -5.31
CA VAL A 289 -12.37 8.02 -4.52
C VAL A 289 -10.87 8.07 -4.33
N VAL A 290 -10.27 9.22 -4.64
CA VAL A 290 -8.83 9.48 -4.51
C VAL A 290 -8.61 10.73 -3.70
N LEU A 291 -7.80 10.63 -2.64
CA LEU A 291 -7.39 11.79 -1.85
C LEU A 291 -6.07 12.35 -2.39
N GLU A 292 -6.03 13.66 -2.57
CA GLU A 292 -4.85 14.40 -3.04
C GLU A 292 -4.28 15.27 -1.91
N THR A 293 -2.96 15.30 -1.79
CA THR A 293 -2.24 15.91 -0.66
C THR A 293 -2.51 17.39 -0.42
N GLN A 294 -2.90 18.16 -1.44
CA GLN A 294 -3.20 19.59 -1.30
C GLN A 294 -4.59 19.88 -0.74
N GLY A 295 -5.32 18.85 -0.30
CA GLY A 295 -6.62 19.00 0.34
C GLY A 295 -7.76 18.92 -0.67
N TYR A 296 -7.68 17.95 -1.59
CA TYR A 296 -8.75 17.68 -2.54
C TYR A 296 -9.13 16.21 -2.53
N MET A 297 -10.41 15.94 -2.75
CA MET A 297 -10.92 14.60 -3.06
C MET A 297 -11.38 14.58 -4.52
N ILE A 298 -10.91 13.60 -5.26
CA ILE A 298 -11.30 13.35 -6.65
C ILE A 298 -12.21 12.11 -6.65
N SER A 299 -13.45 12.27 -7.12
CA SER A 299 -14.41 11.18 -7.25
C SER A 299 -14.64 10.85 -8.73
N LEU A 300 -14.26 9.65 -9.16
CA LEU A 300 -14.34 9.21 -10.55
C LEU A 300 -15.40 8.11 -10.74
N SER A 301 -16.06 8.10 -11.89
CA SER A 301 -16.86 6.96 -12.33
C SER A 301 -15.93 5.76 -12.57
N GLU A 302 -16.44 4.53 -12.45
CA GLU A 302 -15.62 3.32 -12.61
C GLU A 302 -14.92 3.23 -13.97
N ASP A 303 -15.54 3.77 -15.03
CA ASP A 303 -14.99 3.83 -16.38
C ASP A 303 -14.10 5.07 -16.65
N LEU A 304 -13.88 5.88 -15.62
CA LEU A 304 -13.12 7.13 -15.60
C LEU A 304 -13.57 8.19 -16.62
N GLN A 305 -14.81 8.19 -17.13
CA GLN A 305 -15.28 9.29 -18.02
C GLN A 305 -15.73 10.53 -17.25
N GLU A 306 -16.25 10.34 -16.04
CA GLU A 306 -16.83 11.41 -15.25
C GLU A 306 -16.08 11.54 -13.94
N TRP A 307 -15.74 12.76 -13.56
CA TRP A 307 -14.99 13.04 -12.37
C TRP A 307 -15.46 14.35 -11.76
N GLN A 308 -15.42 14.41 -10.43
CA GLN A 308 -15.78 15.56 -9.63
C GLN A 308 -14.66 15.82 -8.62
N ILE A 309 -14.39 17.08 -8.35
CA ILE A 309 -13.38 17.50 -7.37
C ILE A 309 -14.09 18.19 -6.23
N PHE A 310 -13.73 17.81 -5.01
CA PHE A 310 -14.24 18.40 -3.77
C PHE A 310 -13.07 18.92 -2.95
N ALA A 311 -13.26 20.04 -2.26
CA ALA A 311 -12.25 20.55 -1.33
C ALA A 311 -12.38 19.84 0.02
N LEU A 312 -11.24 19.42 0.57
CA LEU A 312 -11.14 18.90 1.94
C LEU A 312 -10.89 20.07 2.91
N PRO A 313 -11.20 19.92 4.21
CA PRO A 313 -11.01 20.99 5.18
C PRO A 313 -9.55 21.41 5.34
N ASN A 314 -8.62 20.47 5.11
CA ASN A 314 -7.19 20.66 5.30
C ASN A 314 -6.38 19.91 4.24
N LYS A 315 -5.14 20.35 4.03
CA LYS A 315 -4.12 19.58 3.29
C LYS A 315 -3.81 18.31 4.05
N ILE A 316 -3.55 17.22 3.32
CA ILE A 316 -3.19 15.93 3.91
C ILE A 316 -1.68 15.87 4.07
N LYS A 317 -1.22 15.85 5.32
CA LYS A 317 0.20 15.65 5.69
C LYS A 317 0.39 14.42 6.58
N GLU A 318 -0.70 13.96 7.15
CA GLU A 318 -0.82 12.86 8.07
C GLU A 318 -0.80 11.53 7.32
N PRO A 319 -0.45 10.42 7.98
CA PRO A 319 -0.59 9.09 7.40
C PRO A 319 -2.04 8.81 7.01
N THR A 320 -2.23 8.16 5.87
CA THR A 320 -3.56 7.76 5.37
C THR A 320 -3.65 6.26 5.23
N PHE A 321 -4.76 5.70 5.69
CA PHE A 321 -5.06 4.27 5.57
C PHE A 321 -6.40 4.08 4.87
N SER A 322 -6.39 3.32 3.77
CA SER A 322 -7.60 2.96 3.03
C SER A 322 -8.09 1.59 3.47
N ALA A 323 -9.33 1.51 3.92
CA ALA A 323 -10.01 0.29 4.36
C ALA A 323 -11.37 0.18 3.65
N THR A 324 -12.03 -0.96 3.71
CA THR A 324 -13.32 -1.17 3.03
C THR A 324 -14.33 -0.08 3.40
N GLY A 325 -14.72 0.73 2.41
CA GLY A 325 -15.70 1.81 2.56
C GLY A 325 -15.24 3.02 3.37
N LYS A 326 -13.97 3.10 3.83
CA LYS A 326 -13.47 4.26 4.59
C LYS A 326 -12.03 4.60 4.24
N ILE A 327 -11.71 5.89 4.28
CA ILE A 327 -10.32 6.37 4.28
C ILE A 327 -10.08 7.12 5.59
N PHE A 328 -9.05 6.71 6.32
CA PHE A 328 -8.61 7.34 7.55
C PHE A 328 -7.47 8.30 7.24
N VAL A 329 -7.54 9.54 7.73
CA VAL A 329 -6.56 10.60 7.49
C VAL A 329 -6.14 11.20 8.82
N GLY A 330 -4.97 10.82 9.34
CA GLY A 330 -4.57 11.19 10.69
C GLY A 330 -5.54 10.60 11.73
N ASP A 331 -6.30 11.45 12.40
CA ASP A 331 -7.39 11.08 13.29
C ASP A 331 -8.79 11.28 12.68
N GLU A 332 -8.91 11.67 11.41
CA GLU A 332 -10.20 11.93 10.76
C GLU A 332 -10.65 10.73 9.90
N ILE A 333 -11.98 10.58 9.74
CA ILE A 333 -12.59 9.49 8.98
C ILE A 333 -13.43 10.05 7.82
N LEU A 334 -13.09 9.62 6.60
CA LEU A 334 -13.87 9.86 5.39
C LEU A 334 -14.62 8.57 5.01
N GLU A 335 -15.95 8.65 4.95
CA GLU A 335 -16.79 7.57 4.43
C GLU A 335 -16.75 7.56 2.89
N VAL A 336 -16.55 6.38 2.32
CA VAL A 336 -16.58 6.12 0.87
C VAL A 336 -17.89 5.39 0.60
N LYS A 337 -18.78 6.05 -0.15
CA LYS A 337 -20.05 5.46 -0.57
C LYS A 337 -19.85 4.60 -1.79
#